data_AF-A0A7W0DW00-F1
#
_entry.id   AF-A0A7W0DW00-F1
#
_cell.length_a   1.000
_cell.length_b   1.000
_cell.length_c   1.000
_cell.angle_alpha   90.00
_cell.angle_beta   90.00
_cell.angle_gamma   90.00
#
_symmetry.space_group_name_H-M   'P 1'
#
loop_
_entity.id
_entity.type
_entity.pdbx_description
1 polymer ?
#
loop_
_entity_poly.entity_id
_entity_poly.type
_entity_poly.pdbx_seq_one_letter_code
_entity_poly.pdbx_strand_id
1 'polypeptide(L)'
;MTTHQPLYDPEGHLDAELLLDREPHMVLVKAVLAWTNPGDALQPRDCEQIALQLTGHARAVAADVRRRCEQLPSDSEMRALTEVVLAEASRRLSTPIQATVASAQNRARLVRALYERLDRLQAANPATPAAS
;
A
#
# COMPACT_ATOMS: atom_id res chain seq x y z
N MET A 1 -1.13 28.27 -6.57
CA MET A 1 -0.75 27.44 -5.40
C MET A 1 -1.89 26.47 -5.16
N THR A 2 -1.71 25.21 -5.54
CA THR A 2 -2.78 24.20 -5.46
C THR A 2 -2.61 23.46 -4.13
N THR A 3 -3.54 23.65 -3.21
CA THR A 3 -3.62 22.95 -1.94
C THR A 3 -4.01 21.50 -2.19
N HIS A 4 -3.06 20.58 -2.06
CA HIS A 4 -3.31 19.15 -2.14
C HIS A 4 -3.75 18.66 -0.77
N GLN A 5 -5.06 18.51 -0.58
CA GLN A 5 -5.64 18.03 0.66
C GLN A 5 -5.55 16.50 0.68
N PRO A 6 -4.84 15.87 1.63
CA PRO A 6 -4.77 14.42 1.69
C PRO A 6 -6.15 13.87 2.06
N LEU A 7 -6.81 13.25 1.09
CA LEU A 7 -8.14 12.66 1.25
C LEU A 7 -8.00 11.36 2.07
N TYR A 8 -8.45 11.41 3.32
CA TYR A 8 -8.61 10.22 4.16
C TYR A 8 -9.90 9.51 3.75
N ASP A 9 -9.78 8.37 3.09
CA ASP A 9 -10.89 7.48 2.74
C ASP A 9 -10.91 6.26 3.68
N PRO A 10 -11.65 6.34 4.81
CA PRO A 10 -11.74 5.25 5.77
C PRO A 10 -12.50 4.02 5.25
N GLU A 11 -13.41 4.21 4.28
CA GLU A 11 -14.35 3.20 3.78
C GLU A 11 -13.94 2.58 2.44
N GLY A 12 -12.92 3.12 1.78
CA GLY A 12 -12.38 2.57 0.53
C GLY A 12 -13.35 2.70 -0.64
N HIS A 13 -14.23 3.70 -0.62
CA HIS A 13 -15.28 3.91 -1.64
C HIS A 13 -14.79 4.65 -2.89
N LEU A 14 -13.49 4.93 -3.01
CA LEU A 14 -12.88 5.39 -4.25
C LEU A 14 -12.77 4.23 -5.26
N ASP A 15 -13.92 3.76 -5.73
CA ASP A 15 -14.08 2.90 -6.89
C ASP A 15 -14.02 3.76 -8.15
N ALA A 16 -12.98 3.51 -8.96
CA ALA A 16 -12.73 3.94 -10.35
C ALA A 16 -11.36 4.62 -10.45
N GLU A 17 -10.36 3.83 -10.85
CA GLU A 17 -9.15 4.32 -11.52
C GLU A 17 -8.58 5.65 -11.01
N LEU A 18 -8.45 5.82 -9.69
CA LEU A 18 -7.33 6.61 -9.23
C LEU A 18 -6.12 5.80 -9.68
N LEU A 19 -5.52 6.21 -10.79
CA LEU A 19 -4.11 5.99 -11.06
C LEU A 19 -3.40 6.47 -9.79
N LEU A 20 -3.28 5.58 -8.81
CA LEU A 20 -2.60 5.84 -7.56
C LEU A 20 -1.24 6.30 -7.99
N ASP A 21 -0.97 7.59 -7.84
CA ASP A 21 0.33 8.10 -8.17
C ASP A 21 1.31 7.42 -7.20
N ARG A 22 1.97 6.38 -7.72
CA ARG A 22 2.82 5.48 -6.95
C ARG A 22 4.01 6.24 -6.42
N GLU A 23 4.47 7.25 -7.15
CA GLU A 23 5.72 7.92 -6.88
C GLU A 23 5.69 8.71 -5.55
N PRO A 24 4.73 9.61 -5.29
CA PRO A 24 4.62 10.30 -4.00
C PRO A 24 4.49 9.34 -2.81
N HIS A 25 3.71 8.26 -2.96
CA HIS A 25 3.51 7.27 -1.90
C HIS A 25 4.78 6.47 -1.62
N MET A 26 5.52 6.09 -2.67
CA MET A 26 6.80 5.39 -2.53
C MET A 26 7.90 6.29 -1.97
N VAL A 27 7.87 7.61 -2.24
CA VAL A 27 8.75 8.59 -1.57
C VAL A 27 8.45 8.63 -0.08
N LEU A 28 7.18 8.73 0.32
CA LEU A 28 6.78 8.69 1.73
C LEU A 28 7.20 7.37 2.39
N VAL A 29 6.94 6.23 1.75
CA VAL A 29 7.37 4.90 2.24
C VAL A 29 8.88 4.87 2.48
N LYS A 30 9.68 5.33 1.51
CA LYS A 30 11.14 5.38 1.65
C LYS A 30 11.56 6.27 2.83
N ALA A 31 10.97 7.45 2.97
CA ALA A 31 11.27 8.37 4.06
C ALA A 31 10.94 7.75 5.43
N VAL A 32 9.76 7.17 5.59
CA VAL A 32 9.31 6.51 6.84
C VAL A 32 10.21 5.33 7.21
N LEU A 33 10.61 4.53 6.22
CA LEU A 33 11.53 3.40 6.45
C LEU A 33 12.96 3.83 6.78
N ALA A 34 13.37 5.04 6.36
CA ALA A 34 14.70 5.58 6.65
C ALA A 34 14.81 6.20 8.07
N TRP A 35 13.69 6.40 8.77
CA TRP A 35 13.73 6.93 10.13
C TRP A 35 14.49 6.00 11.09
N THR A 36 15.62 6.48 11.57
CA THR A 36 16.39 5.88 12.65
C THR A 36 16.21 6.73 13.91
N ASN A 37 15.56 6.14 14.92
CA ASN A 37 15.37 6.74 16.24
C ASN A 37 14.81 8.19 16.24
N PRO A 38 13.66 8.48 15.59
CA PRO A 38 13.12 9.84 15.46
C PRO A 38 12.43 10.36 16.75
N GLY A 39 12.76 9.75 17.90
CA GLY A 39 12.02 9.84 19.17
C GLY A 39 11.83 11.25 19.73
N ASP A 40 12.64 12.21 19.29
CA ASP A 40 12.56 13.60 19.74
C ASP A 40 12.02 14.58 18.66
N ALA A 41 11.90 14.15 17.40
CA ALA A 41 11.58 15.03 16.28
C ALA A 41 10.15 14.87 15.74
N LEU A 42 9.59 13.65 15.78
CA LEU A 42 8.25 13.39 15.24
C LEU A 42 7.20 13.36 16.35
N GLN A 43 6.19 14.22 16.26
CA GLN A 43 5.10 14.20 17.22
C GLN A 43 4.29 12.90 17.08
N PRO A 44 3.74 12.34 18.18
CA PRO A 44 2.87 11.17 18.12
C PRO A 44 1.70 11.32 17.14
N ARG A 45 1.12 12.52 17.07
CA ARG A 45 0.03 12.85 16.15
C ARG A 45 0.45 12.75 14.68
N ASP A 46 1.67 13.17 14.35
CA ASP A 46 2.20 13.05 12.99
C ASP A 46 2.43 11.57 12.64
N CYS A 47 2.94 10.78 13.60
CA CYS A 47 3.07 9.32 13.43
C CYS A 47 1.71 8.66 13.11
N GLU A 48 0.67 9.04 13.85
CA GLU A 48 -0.68 8.53 13.66
C GLU A 48 -1.24 8.91 12.29
N GLN A 49 -1.14 10.19 11.91
CA GLN A 49 -1.61 10.67 10.61
C GLN A 49 -0.90 9.98 9.44
N ILE A 50 0.42 9.82 9.53
CA ILE A 50 1.20 9.12 8.50
C ILE A 50 0.80 7.64 8.44
N ALA A 51 0.59 6.99 9.58
CA ALA A 51 0.12 5.61 9.62
C ALA A 51 -1.29 5.45 9.03
N LEU A 52 -2.19 6.42 9.24
CA LEU A 52 -3.53 6.47 8.65
C LEU A 52 -3.46 6.61 7.13
N GLN A 53 -2.64 7.55 6.63
CA GLN A 53 -2.42 7.73 5.19
C GLN A 53 -1.88 6.46 4.53
N LEU A 54 -0.84 5.85 5.11
CA LEU A 54 -0.27 4.60 4.62
C LEU A 54 -1.27 3.43 4.69
N THR A 55 -2.20 3.45 5.65
CA THR A 55 -3.27 2.45 5.77
C THR A 55 -4.28 2.58 4.63
N GLY A 56 -4.77 3.79 4.35
CA GLY A 56 -5.66 4.04 3.22
C GLY A 56 -5.02 3.63 1.90
N HIS A 57 -3.75 3.99 1.71
CA HIS A 57 -3.00 3.63 0.52
C HIS A 57 -2.78 2.11 0.40
N ALA A 58 -2.41 1.42 1.48
CA ALA A 58 -2.27 -0.04 1.49
C ALA A 58 -3.59 -0.75 1.12
N ARG A 59 -4.75 -0.23 1.54
CA ARG A 59 -6.05 -0.78 1.14
C ARG A 59 -6.29 -0.65 -0.35
N ALA A 60 -5.98 0.51 -0.91
CA ALA A 60 -6.12 0.76 -2.35
C ALA A 60 -5.22 -0.19 -3.18
N VAL A 61 -3.94 -0.31 -2.82
CA VAL A 61 -3.02 -1.26 -3.50
C VAL A 61 -3.46 -2.71 -3.30
N ALA A 62 -3.96 -3.08 -2.12
CA ALA A 62 -4.48 -4.43 -1.88
C ALA A 62 -5.72 -4.74 -2.74
N ALA A 63 -6.59 -3.76 -2.99
CA ALA A 63 -7.72 -3.91 -3.91
C ALA A 63 -7.23 -4.17 -5.35
N ASP A 64 -6.22 -3.43 -5.82
CA ASP A 64 -5.63 -3.63 -7.15
C ASP A 64 -4.97 -5.01 -7.29
N VAL A 65 -4.23 -5.43 -6.27
CA VAL A 65 -3.62 -6.77 -6.19
C VAL A 65 -4.71 -7.84 -6.22
N ARG A 66 -5.81 -7.65 -5.50
CA ARG A 66 -6.96 -8.59 -5.51
C ARG A 66 -7.58 -8.69 -6.89
N ARG A 67 -7.91 -7.57 -7.55
CA ARG A 67 -8.49 -7.58 -8.90
C ARG A 67 -7.61 -8.33 -9.90
N ARG A 68 -6.28 -8.17 -9.82
CA ARG A 68 -5.34 -8.92 -10.68
C ARG A 68 -5.20 -10.39 -10.28
N CYS A 69 -5.25 -10.70 -8.99
CA CYS A 69 -5.24 -12.07 -8.50
C CYS A 69 -6.45 -12.86 -9.00
N GLU A 70 -7.63 -12.24 -9.03
CA GLU A 70 -8.88 -12.84 -9.51
C GLU A 70 -8.86 -13.17 -11.00
N GLN A 71 -8.01 -12.50 -11.78
CA GLN A 71 -7.79 -12.77 -13.21
C GLN A 71 -6.86 -13.98 -13.47
N LEU A 72 -6.17 -14.50 -12.44
CA LEU A 72 -5.29 -15.66 -12.59
C LEU A 72 -6.07 -16.98 -12.57
N PRO A 73 -5.59 -18.01 -13.31
CA PRO A 73 -6.11 -19.37 -13.20
C PRO A 73 -6.16 -19.87 -11.76
N SER A 74 -7.19 -20.63 -11.41
CA SER A 74 -7.42 -21.11 -10.04
C SER A 74 -6.32 -22.05 -9.51
N ASP A 75 -5.61 -22.73 -10.40
CA ASP A 75 -4.50 -23.64 -10.13
C ASP A 75 -3.12 -22.94 -10.16
N SER A 76 -3.08 -21.62 -10.39
CA SER A 76 -1.83 -20.86 -10.44
C SER A 76 -1.15 -20.76 -9.07
N GLU A 77 0.11 -21.19 -8.97
CA GLU A 77 0.94 -20.95 -7.78
C GLU A 77 1.05 -19.46 -7.45
N MET A 78 1.09 -18.59 -8.47
CA MET A 78 1.12 -17.14 -8.27
C MET A 78 -0.16 -16.63 -7.62
N ARG A 79 -1.31 -17.20 -7.96
CA ARG A 79 -2.59 -16.90 -7.32
C ARG A 79 -2.56 -17.29 -5.86
N ALA A 80 -2.20 -18.53 -5.54
CA ALA A 80 -2.11 -19.02 -4.17
C ALA A 80 -1.19 -18.16 -3.30
N LEU A 81 0.00 -17.81 -3.79
CA LEU A 81 0.94 -16.93 -3.08
C LEU A 81 0.39 -15.51 -2.90
N THR A 82 -0.39 -15.01 -3.86
CA THR A 82 -0.98 -13.67 -3.80
C THR A 82 -2.14 -13.62 -2.80
N GLU A 83 -2.98 -14.65 -2.75
CA GLU A 83 -4.05 -14.79 -1.76
C GLU A 83 -3.50 -14.81 -0.33
N VAL A 84 -2.39 -15.52 -0.08
CA VAL A 84 -1.70 -15.50 1.23
C VAL A 84 -1.22 -14.09 1.60
N VAL A 85 -0.63 -13.36 0.66
CA VAL A 85 -0.20 -11.97 0.89
C VAL A 85 -1.39 -11.06 1.18
N LEU A 86 -2.51 -11.23 0.47
CA LEU A 86 -3.73 -10.46 0.71
C LEU A 86 -4.36 -10.76 2.09
N ALA A 87 -4.35 -12.02 2.52
CA ALA A 87 -4.81 -12.41 3.85
C ALA A 87 -3.93 -11.81 4.96
N GLU A 88 -2.61 -11.87 4.81
CA GLU A 88 -1.65 -11.22 5.71
C GLU A 88 -1.87 -9.70 5.77
N ALA A 89 -2.05 -9.07 4.61
CA ALA A 89 -2.32 -7.64 4.52
C ALA A 89 -3.62 -7.28 5.25
N SER A 90 -4.70 -8.03 5.02
CA SER A 90 -5.98 -7.84 5.69
C SER A 90 -5.86 -7.94 7.21
N ARG A 91 -5.14 -8.96 7.73
CA ARG A 91 -4.90 -9.08 9.17
C ARG A 91 -4.14 -7.87 9.73
N ARG A 92 -3.08 -7.42 9.05
CA ARG A 92 -2.29 -6.26 9.48
C ARG A 92 -3.10 -4.97 9.45
N LEU A 93 -3.92 -4.77 8.43
CA LEU A 93 -4.77 -3.58 8.27
C LEU A 93 -5.93 -3.55 9.27
N SER A 94 -6.34 -4.70 9.80
CA SER A 94 -7.34 -4.81 10.86
C SER A 94 -6.80 -4.46 12.24
N THR A 95 -5.47 -4.42 12.42
CA THR A 95 -4.86 -4.02 13.69
C THR A 95 -5.03 -2.51 13.89
N PRO A 96 -5.51 -2.04 15.05
CA PRO A 96 -5.62 -0.61 15.36
C PRO A 96 -4.29 0.13 15.19
N ILE A 97 -4.36 1.34 14.63
CA ILE A 97 -3.19 2.21 14.48
C ILE A 97 -2.77 2.74 15.85
N GLN A 98 -1.46 2.75 16.08
CA GLN A 98 -0.85 3.41 17.24
C GLN A 98 -0.14 4.68 16.79
N ALA A 99 -0.12 5.70 17.65
CA ALA A 99 0.57 6.97 17.44
C ALA A 99 2.10 6.85 17.61
N THR A 100 2.70 5.87 16.93
CA THR A 100 4.13 5.54 17.06
C THR A 100 4.81 5.38 15.71
N VAL A 101 6.11 5.66 15.69
CA VAL A 101 7.00 5.46 14.54
C VAL A 101 6.94 4.01 14.06
N ALA A 102 6.92 3.06 14.98
CA ALA A 102 6.83 1.64 14.66
C ALA A 102 5.54 1.29 13.91
N SER A 103 4.41 1.90 14.28
CA SER A 103 3.13 1.75 13.59
C SER A 103 3.22 2.28 12.14
N ALA A 104 3.74 3.49 11.95
CA ALA A 104 3.96 4.07 10.62
C ALA A 104 4.91 3.21 9.77
N GLN A 105 6.03 2.74 10.34
CA GLN A 105 6.97 1.86 9.63
C GLN A 105 6.36 0.50 9.27
N ASN A 106 5.53 -0.07 10.15
CA ASN A 106 4.81 -1.31 9.84
C ASN A 106 3.85 -1.13 8.66
N ARG A 107 3.17 0.02 8.57
CA ARG A 107 2.33 0.36 7.41
C ARG A 107 3.16 0.60 6.15
N ALA A 108 4.28 1.30 6.25
CA ALA A 108 5.18 1.52 5.11
C ALA A 108 5.74 0.20 4.55
N ARG A 109 6.14 -0.73 5.44
CA ARG A 109 6.56 -2.08 5.04
C ARG A 109 5.44 -2.84 4.32
N LEU A 110 4.21 -2.70 4.78
CA LEU A 110 3.05 -3.34 4.14
C LEU A 110 2.80 -2.77 2.74
N VAL A 111 2.77 -1.44 2.59
CA VAL A 111 2.63 -0.78 1.27
C VAL A 111 3.69 -1.27 0.30
N ARG A 112 4.97 -1.28 0.74
CA ARG A 112 6.08 -1.77 -0.08
C ARG A 112 5.86 -3.21 -0.54
N ALA A 113 5.50 -4.11 0.37
CA ALA A 113 5.27 -5.53 0.05
C ALA A 113 4.10 -5.72 -0.94
N LEU A 114 3.05 -4.90 -0.82
CA LEU A 114 1.91 -4.93 -1.76
C LEU A 114 2.31 -4.44 -3.15
N TYR A 115 3.10 -3.37 -3.25
CA TYR A 115 3.64 -2.92 -4.53
C TYR A 115 4.60 -3.93 -5.16
N GLU A 116 5.48 -4.54 -4.39
CA GLU A 116 6.36 -5.61 -4.87
C GLU A 116 5.54 -6.81 -5.40
N ARG A 117 4.40 -7.12 -4.75
CA ARG A 117 3.49 -8.16 -5.25
C ARG A 117 2.77 -7.72 -6.53
N LEU A 118 2.32 -6.48 -6.60
CA LEU A 118 1.68 -5.90 -7.78
C LEU A 118 2.62 -5.92 -9.00
N ASP A 119 3.88 -5.54 -8.82
CA ASP A 119 4.91 -5.57 -9.88
C ASP A 119 5.13 -7.00 -10.40
N ARG A 120 5.15 -8.00 -9.51
CA ARG A 120 5.28 -9.42 -9.92
C ARG A 120 4.08 -9.91 -10.72
N LEU A 121 2.86 -9.52 -10.31
CA LEU A 121 1.63 -9.83 -11.05
C LEU A 121 1.62 -9.17 -12.44
N GLN A 122 2.12 -7.94 -12.54
CA GLN A 122 2.28 -7.22 -13.80
C GLN A 122 3.32 -7.89 -14.71
N ALA A 123 4.49 -8.24 -14.17
CA ALA A 123 5.54 -8.89 -14.94
C ALA A 123 5.15 -10.29 -15.45
N ALA A 124 4.27 -10.99 -14.71
CA ALA A 124 3.79 -12.31 -15.09
C ALA A 124 2.62 -12.30 -16.08
N ASN A 125 2.01 -11.14 -16.34
CA ASN A 125 0.97 -10.99 -17.36
C ASN A 125 1.60 -10.40 -18.63
N PRO A 126 1.93 -11.20 -19.66
CA PRO A 126 2.64 -10.71 -20.85
C PRO A 126 1.79 -9.84 -21.79
N ALA A 127 0.56 -9.47 -21.42
CA ALA A 127 -0.31 -8.63 -22.24
C ALA A 127 -0.01 -7.13 -22.06
N THR A 128 0.99 -6.62 -22.79
CA THR A 128 0.90 -5.48 -23.74
C THR A 128 2.33 -4.99 -24.08
N PRO A 129 2.84 -5.19 -25.31
CA PRO A 129 4.01 -4.48 -25.76
C PRO A 129 3.68 -2.98 -25.87
N ALA A 130 4.61 -2.14 -25.40
CA ALA A 130 4.56 -0.69 -25.63
C ALA A 130 4.41 -0.45 -27.15
N ALA A 131 3.32 0.19 -27.54
CA ALA A 131 3.16 0.72 -28.88
C ALA A 131 4.30 1.71 -29.14
N SER A 132 4.91 1.56 -30.32
CA SER A 132 6.09 2.28 -30.81
C SER A 132 5.86 3.77 -30.98
#